data_AF-A0A645I8U9-F1
#
_entry.id   AF-A0A645I8U9-F1
#
_cell.length_a   1.000
_cell.length_b   1.000
_cell.length_c   1.000
_cell.angle_alpha   90.00
_cell.angle_beta   90.00
_cell.angle_gamma   90.00
#
_symmetry.space_group_name_H-M   'P 1'
#
loop_
_entity.id
_entity.type
_entity.pdbx_description
1 polymer ?
#
loop_
_entity_poly.entity_id
_entity_poly.type
_entity_poly.pdbx_seq_one_letter_code
_entity_poly.pdbx_strand_id
1 'polypeptide(L)'
;METRHIGNQVRVMIHDALDAFARLDVDQALRVLLADADIDREYQSATRTLMTYMIEDPRHISRVINVMWVLRSLERIGDHARNISEQVIYMVKGLDVRHTSVDEIEQKVQR
;
A
#
# COMPACT_ATOMS: atom_id res chain seq x y z
N MET A 1 -17.34 -2.69 -5.74
CA MET A 1 -16.95 -1.26 -5.64
C MET A 1 -15.61 -1.10 -4.93
N GLU A 2 -15.32 -1.89 -3.90
CA GLU A 2 -14.05 -1.88 -3.14
C GLU A 2 -12.80 -2.07 -4.02
N THR A 3 -12.76 -3.05 -4.93
CA THR A 3 -11.57 -3.29 -5.80
C THR A 3 -11.19 -2.08 -6.66
N ARG A 4 -12.16 -1.30 -7.13
CA ARG A 4 -11.90 -0.10 -7.93
C ARG A 4 -11.34 1.04 -7.06
N HIS A 5 -11.82 1.14 -5.82
CA HIS A 5 -11.34 2.13 -4.88
C HIS A 5 -9.89 1.85 -4.49
N ILE A 6 -9.61 0.62 -4.06
CA ILE A 6 -8.27 0.11 -3.76
C ILE A 6 -7.33 0.28 -4.96
N GLY A 7 -7.79 -0.09 -6.17
CA GLY A 7 -6.99 0.09 -7.38
C GLY A 7 -6.64 1.56 -7.68
N ASN A 8 -7.53 2.51 -7.36
CA ASN A 8 -7.21 3.94 -7.50
C ASN A 8 -6.21 4.40 -6.44
N GLN A 9 -6.34 3.96 -5.19
CA GLN A 9 -5.39 4.29 -4.12
C GLN A 9 -3.99 3.78 -4.45
N VAL A 10 -3.87 2.51 -4.83
CA VAL A 10 -2.59 1.90 -5.22
C VAL A 10 -1.97 2.62 -6.43
N ARG A 11 -2.79 3.04 -7.40
CA ARG A 11 -2.32 3.84 -8.55
C ARG A 11 -1.74 5.20 -8.11
N VAL A 12 -2.38 5.87 -7.15
CA VAL A 12 -1.86 7.13 -6.61
C VAL A 12 -0.58 6.87 -5.82
N MET A 13 -0.58 5.83 -4.98
CA MET A 13 0.57 5.45 -4.16
C MET A 13 1.83 5.19 -4.99
N ILE A 14 1.72 4.42 -6.09
CA ILE A 14 2.87 4.16 -6.96
C ILE A 14 3.30 5.39 -7.76
N HIS A 15 2.36 6.24 -8.18
CA HIS A 15 2.68 7.51 -8.83
C HIS A 15 3.50 8.41 -7.89
N ASP A 16 3.03 8.56 -6.65
CA ASP A 16 3.66 9.45 -5.67
C ASP A 16 5.01 8.89 -5.19
N ALA A 17 5.17 7.57 -5.07
CA ALA A 17 6.45 6.94 -4.78
C ALA A 17 7.49 7.18 -5.89
N LEU A 18 7.06 7.11 -7.17
CA LEU A 18 7.93 7.36 -8.31
C LEU A 18 8.29 8.84 -8.46
N ASP A 19 7.35 9.76 -8.20
CA ASP A 19 7.60 11.20 -8.20
C ASP A 19 8.55 11.60 -7.06
N ALA A 20 8.33 11.04 -5.85
CA ALA A 20 9.23 11.20 -4.72
C ALA A 20 10.65 10.73 -5.06
N PHE A 21 10.76 9.57 -5.72
CA PHE A 21 12.05 9.04 -6.16
C PHE A 21 12.72 9.93 -7.21
N ALA A 22 11.98 10.38 -8.23
CA ALA A 22 12.52 11.21 -9.29
C ALA A 22 13.04 12.57 -8.79
N ARG A 23 12.43 13.10 -7.72
CA ARG A 23 12.77 14.39 -7.12
C ARG A 23 13.65 14.28 -5.88
N LEU A 24 13.90 13.06 -5.39
CA LEU A 24 14.49 12.81 -4.08
C LEU A 24 13.72 13.52 -2.94
N ASP A 25 12.39 13.58 -3.06
CA ASP A 25 11.50 14.23 -2.11
C ASP A 25 11.16 13.27 -0.96
N VAL A 26 11.84 13.49 0.17
CA VAL A 26 11.68 12.70 1.40
C VAL A 26 10.30 12.91 2.03
N ASP A 27 9.73 14.11 1.94
CA ASP A 27 8.43 14.41 2.53
C ASP A 27 7.31 13.72 1.74
N GLN A 28 7.44 13.65 0.42
CA GLN A 28 6.52 12.88 -0.43
C GLN A 28 6.65 11.37 -0.17
N ALA A 29 7.87 10.85 -0.04
CA ALA A 29 8.08 9.46 0.35
C ALA A 29 7.44 9.14 1.72
N LEU A 30 7.56 10.04 2.70
CA LEU A 30 6.91 9.87 4.00
C LEU A 30 5.38 9.82 3.89
N ARG A 31 4.77 10.68 3.06
CA ARG A 31 3.32 10.66 2.81
C ARG A 31 2.85 9.33 2.23
N VAL A 32 3.65 8.70 1.35
CA VAL A 32 3.35 7.37 0.81
C VAL A 32 3.35 6.31 1.92
N LEU A 33 4.33 6.35 2.84
CA LEU A 33 4.39 5.42 3.97
C LEU A 33 3.21 5.58 4.95
N LEU A 34 2.74 6.80 5.16
CA LEU A 34 1.57 7.09 5.99
C LEU A 34 0.27 6.56 5.37
N ALA A 35 0.12 6.69 4.05
CA ALA A 35 -1.06 6.24 3.32
C ALA A 35 -1.19 4.70 3.25
N ASP A 36 -0.08 3.98 3.34
CA ASP A 36 0.00 2.52 3.25
C ASP A 36 -0.86 1.81 4.31
N ALA A 37 -0.84 2.31 5.56
CA ALA A 37 -1.58 1.70 6.67
C ALA A 37 -3.11 1.73 6.46
N ASP A 38 -3.62 2.74 5.78
CA ASP A 38 -5.05 2.85 5.46
C ASP A 38 -5.43 1.85 4.35
N ILE A 39 -4.59 1.74 3.32
CA ILE A 39 -4.77 0.82 2.20
C ILE A 39 -4.78 -0.64 2.70
N ASP A 40 -3.86 -1.00 3.60
CA ASP A 40 -3.80 -2.32 4.23
C ASP A 40 -5.08 -2.68 4.99
N ARG A 41 -5.64 -1.73 5.74
CA ARG A 41 -6.89 -1.94 6.48
C ARG A 41 -8.06 -2.18 5.53
N GLU A 42 -8.15 -1.40 4.47
CA GLU A 42 -9.18 -1.58 3.44
C GLU A 42 -9.04 -2.93 2.72
N TYR A 43 -7.81 -3.34 2.45
CA TYR A 43 -7.47 -4.64 1.88
C TYR A 43 -7.99 -5.81 2.71
N GLN A 44 -7.71 -5.78 4.02
CA GLN A 44 -8.16 -6.82 4.95
C GLN A 44 -9.68 -6.82 5.06
N SER A 45 -10.30 -5.64 5.07
CA SER A 45 -11.77 -5.51 5.09
C SER A 45 -12.40 -6.15 3.85
N ALA A 46 -11.95 -5.77 2.65
CA ALA A 46 -12.44 -6.31 1.38
C ALA A 46 -12.26 -7.84 1.31
N THR A 47 -11.11 -8.35 1.76
CA THR A 47 -10.83 -9.79 1.81
C THR A 47 -11.83 -10.54 2.70
N ARG A 48 -12.14 -10.00 3.89
CA ARG A 48 -13.15 -10.59 4.80
C ARG A 48 -14.55 -10.57 4.18
N THR A 49 -14.95 -9.47 3.56
CA THR A 49 -16.23 -9.35 2.87
C THR A 49 -16.37 -10.40 1.76
N LEU A 50 -15.34 -10.57 0.95
CA LEU A 50 -15.32 -11.59 -0.11
C LEU A 50 -15.41 -13.02 0.44
N MET A 51 -14.77 -13.31 1.59
CA MET A 51 -14.91 -14.61 2.25
C MET A 51 -16.34 -14.87 2.74
N THR A 52 -17.00 -13.87 3.34
CA THR A 52 -18.41 -13.98 3.73
C THR A 52 -19.30 -14.27 2.52
N TYR A 53 -19.08 -13.57 1.41
CA TYR A 53 -19.83 -13.79 0.18
C TYR A 53 -19.65 -15.20 -0.41
N MET A 54 -18.49 -15.82 -0.23
CA MET A 54 -18.25 -17.23 -0.59
C MET A 54 -19.00 -18.21 0.31
N ILE A 55 -19.12 -17.91 1.60
CA ILE A 55 -19.83 -18.74 2.59
C ILE A 55 -21.35 -18.68 2.35
N GLU A 56 -21.89 -17.49 2.03
CA GLU A 56 -23.32 -17.30 1.77
C GLU A 56 -23.82 -18.09 0.56
N ASP A 57 -23.01 -18.22 -0.49
CA ASP A 57 -23.33 -19.03 -1.66
C ASP A 57 -22.07 -19.62 -2.32
N PRO A 58 -21.81 -20.93 -2.12
CA PRO A 58 -20.64 -21.62 -2.69
C PRO A 58 -20.51 -21.53 -4.22
N ARG A 59 -21.60 -21.24 -4.95
CA ARG A 59 -21.55 -21.08 -6.41
C ARG A 59 -20.72 -19.87 -6.84
N HIS A 60 -20.47 -18.92 -5.92
CA HIS A 60 -19.65 -17.75 -6.18
C HIS A 60 -18.14 -17.98 -6.00
N ILE A 61 -17.71 -19.09 -5.38
CA ILE A 61 -16.30 -19.33 -5.00
C ILE A 61 -15.32 -19.05 -6.14
N SER A 62 -15.51 -19.66 -7.32
CA SER A 62 -14.59 -19.48 -8.44
C SER A 62 -14.49 -18.03 -8.91
N ARG A 63 -15.60 -17.28 -8.90
CA ARG A 63 -15.60 -15.86 -9.29
C ARG A 63 -14.91 -15.00 -8.25
N VAL A 64 -15.16 -15.25 -6.97
CA VAL A 64 -14.56 -14.51 -5.87
C VAL A 64 -13.05 -14.74 -5.80
N ILE A 65 -12.59 -15.97 -6.03
CA ILE A 65 -11.15 -16.28 -6.11
C ILE A 65 -10.45 -15.40 -7.17
N ASN A 66 -11.06 -15.19 -8.34
CA ASN A 66 -10.50 -14.30 -9.36
C ASN A 66 -10.37 -12.85 -8.86
N VAL A 67 -11.37 -12.35 -8.11
CA VAL A 67 -11.30 -11.02 -7.49
C VAL A 67 -10.23 -10.97 -6.41
N MET A 68 -10.08 -12.06 -5.64
CA MET A 68 -9.03 -12.18 -4.62
C MET A 68 -7.63 -12.12 -5.23
N TRP A 69 -7.42 -12.72 -6.40
CA TRP A 69 -6.15 -12.60 -7.13
C TRP A 69 -5.86 -11.16 -7.55
N VAL A 70 -6.88 -10.45 -8.07
CA VAL A 70 -6.74 -9.03 -8.41
C VAL A 70 -6.39 -8.21 -7.18
N LEU A 71 -7.08 -8.42 -6.06
CA LEU A 71 -6.76 -7.79 -4.79
C LEU A 71 -5.31 -8.12 -4.40
N ARG A 72 -4.91 -9.37 -4.31
CA ARG A 72 -3.52 -9.72 -3.97
C ARG A 72 -2.49 -9.05 -4.90
N SER A 73 -2.80 -8.87 -6.18
CA SER A 73 -1.92 -8.15 -7.10
C SER A 73 -1.78 -6.66 -6.76
N LEU A 74 -2.84 -5.94 -6.35
CA LEU A 74 -2.67 -4.52 -5.99
C LEU A 74 -2.02 -4.32 -4.62
N GLU A 75 -2.17 -5.26 -3.67
CA GLU A 75 -1.45 -5.19 -2.38
C GLU A 75 0.06 -5.26 -2.63
N ARG A 76 0.50 -6.22 -3.45
CA ARG A 76 1.92 -6.31 -3.86
C ARG A 76 2.44 -5.06 -4.56
N ILE A 77 1.60 -4.37 -5.32
CA ILE A 77 1.98 -3.10 -5.98
C ILE A 77 2.12 -2.00 -4.92
N GLY A 78 1.22 -1.94 -3.94
CA GLY A 78 1.33 -1.05 -2.78
C GLY A 78 2.63 -1.27 -2.00
N ASP A 79 2.93 -2.52 -1.66
CA ASP A 79 4.19 -2.92 -1.02
C ASP A 79 5.41 -2.44 -1.82
N HIS A 80 5.38 -2.54 -3.15
CA HIS A 80 6.48 -2.04 -3.98
C HIS A 80 6.60 -0.51 -3.93
N ALA A 81 5.49 0.22 -3.90
CA ALA A 81 5.49 1.68 -3.74
C ALA A 81 6.04 2.09 -2.36
N ARG A 82 5.68 1.35 -1.31
CA ARG A 82 6.22 1.52 0.05
C ARG A 82 7.74 1.32 0.04
N ASN A 83 8.22 0.20 -0.51
CA ASN A 83 9.64 -0.11 -0.60
C ASN A 83 10.44 0.96 -1.35
N ILE A 84 9.91 1.50 -2.45
CA ILE A 84 10.53 2.62 -3.18
C ILE A 84 10.68 3.85 -2.26
N SER A 85 9.63 4.17 -1.51
CA SER A 85 9.63 5.32 -0.60
C SER A 85 10.63 5.15 0.55
N GLU A 86 10.75 3.96 1.12
CA GLU A 86 11.78 3.64 2.13
C GLU A 86 13.20 3.83 1.55
N GLN A 87 13.43 3.44 0.30
CA GLN A 87 14.72 3.64 -0.38
C GLN A 87 15.03 5.12 -0.64
N VAL A 88 14.03 5.95 -0.95
CA VAL A 88 14.22 7.41 -1.08
C VAL A 88 14.71 8.01 0.23
N ILE A 89 14.06 7.67 1.34
CA ILE A 89 14.46 8.16 2.67
C ILE A 89 15.89 7.72 2.99
N TYR A 90 16.22 6.45 2.74
CA TYR A 90 17.58 5.94 2.95
C TYR A 90 18.61 6.67 2.08
N MET A 91 18.30 6.89 0.79
CA MET A 91 19.22 7.54 -0.14
C MET A 91 19.54 8.99 0.24
N VAL A 92 18.55 9.75 0.73
CA VAL A 92 18.71 11.18 1.04
C VAL A 92 19.20 11.42 2.46
N LYS A 93 18.67 10.68 3.45
CA LYS A 93 18.97 10.91 4.87
C LYS A 93 19.99 9.91 5.44
N GLY A 94 20.31 8.83 4.74
CA GLY A 94 21.17 7.74 5.25
C GLY A 94 20.50 6.91 6.36
N LEU A 95 19.19 7.06 6.55
CA LEU A 95 18.43 6.42 7.61
C LEU A 95 17.82 5.11 7.11
N ASP A 96 18.19 3.99 7.74
CA ASP A 96 17.50 2.73 7.49
C ASP A 96 16.17 2.71 8.25
N VAL A 97 15.09 2.83 7.49
CA VAL A 97 13.71 2.90 8.00
C VAL A 97 12.93 1.60 7.81
N ARG A 98 13.58 0.58 7.23
CA ARG A 98 12.97 -0.74 7.04
C ARG A 98 12.70 -1.34 8.41
N HIS A 99 11.47 -1.77 8.68
CA HIS A 99 11.01 -2.28 9.99
C HIS A 99 10.90 -1.23 11.12
N THR A 100 10.90 0.05 10.78
CA THR A 100 10.59 1.13 11.73
C THR A 100 9.11 1.49 11.64
N SER A 101 8.47 1.81 12.76
CA SER A 101 7.09 2.30 12.75
C SER A 101 7.00 3.64 12.01
N VAL A 102 5.88 3.92 11.32
CA VAL A 102 5.76 5.15 10.52
C VAL A 102 5.90 6.41 11.40
N ASP A 103 5.39 6.37 12.62
CA ASP A 103 5.53 7.46 13.61
C ASP A 103 7.01 7.74 13.97
N GLU A 104 7.81 6.69 14.14
CA GLU A 104 9.26 6.84 14.39
C GLU A 104 10.00 7.35 13.16
N ILE A 105 9.56 6.96 11.95
CA ILE A 105 10.14 7.46 10.70
C ILE A 105 9.88 8.96 10.57
N GLU A 106 8.64 9.40 10.81
CA GLU A 106 8.25 10.82 10.77
C GLU A 106 9.13 11.67 11.70
N GLN A 107 9.29 11.24 12.95
CA GLN A 107 10.14 11.95 13.93
C GLN A 107 11.61 12.04 13.50
N LYS A 108 12.15 10.98 12.89
CA LYS A 108 13.55 10.94 12.42
C LYS A 108 13.76 11.79 11.15
N VAL A 109 12.75 11.88 10.28
CA VAL A 109 12.80 12.63 9.03
C VAL A 109 12.70 14.14 9.27
N GLN A 110 11.86 14.57 10.21
CA GLN A 110 11.64 15.98 10.57
C GLN A 110 12.76 16.59 11.42
N ARG A 111 13.75 15.80 11.82
CA ARG A 111 14.94 16.22 12.56
C ARG A 111 16.12 16.51 11.63
#